data_AF-A0A0Q2M157-F1
#
_entry.id   AF-A0A0Q2M157-F1
#
_cell.length_a   1.000
_cell.length_b   1.000
_cell.length_c   1.000
_cell.angle_alpha   90.00
_cell.angle_beta   90.00
_cell.angle_gamma   90.00
#
_symmetry.space_group_name_H-M   'P 1'
#
loop_
_entity.id
_entity.type
_entity.pdbx_description
1 polymer ?
#
loop_
_entity_poly.entity_id
_entity_poly.type
_entity_poly.pdbx_seq_one_letter_code
_entity_poly.pdbx_strand_id
1 'polypeptide(L)' 'MKKLVYQISVVLTAVSLFWPITYSNVSVLQRIPGNPVLQAIVGLLLFGSVAYISYDGNGGEGGAEKSDFTAS' A
#
# COMPACT_ATOMS: atom_id res chain seq x y z
N MET A 1 -0.16 20.98 3.40
CA MET A 1 -0.55 20.07 2.29
C MET A 1 -0.03 18.65 2.49
N LYS A 2 1.26 18.44 2.83
CA LYS A 2 1.85 17.12 3.09
C LYS A 2 1.08 16.25 4.10
N LYS A 3 0.58 16.85 5.19
CA LYS A 3 -0.23 16.16 6.22
C LYS A 3 -1.54 15.56 5.67
N LEU A 4 -2.21 16.25 4.74
CA LEU A 4 -3.43 15.73 4.09
C LEU A 4 -3.09 14.57 3.16
N VAL A 5 -1.99 14.69 2.39
CA VAL A 5 -1.52 13.63 1.49
C VAL A 5 -1.18 12.37 2.29
N TYR A 6 -0.41 12.50 3.37
CA TYR A 6 -0.11 11.41 4.29
C TYR A 6 -1.39 10.74 4.81
N GLN A 7 -2.34 11.52 5.33
CA GLN A 7 -3.57 11.00 5.92
C GLN A 7 -4.45 10.29 4.88
N ILE A 8 -4.57 10.83 3.67
CA ILE A 8 -5.29 10.20 2.56
C ILE A 8 -4.58 8.92 2.11
N SER A 9 -3.25 8.93 1.98
CA SER A 9 -2.46 7.75 1.61
C SER A 9 -2.57 6.63 2.64
N VAL A 10 -2.60 6.95 3.94
CA VAL A 10 -2.81 5.97 5.01
C VAL A 10 -4.21 5.34 4.91
N VAL A 11 -5.25 6.15 4.68
CA VAL A 11 -6.62 5.63 4.49
C VAL A 11 -6.72 4.75 3.24
N LEU A 12 -6.14 5.17 2.11
CA LEU A 12 -6.08 4.37 0.88
C LEU A 12 -5.34 3.05 1.10
N THR A 13 -4.23 3.07 1.84
CA THR A 13 -3.48 1.87 2.23
C THR A 13 -4.34 0.91 3.04
N ALA A 14 -5.08 1.44 4.03
CA ALA A 14 -5.99 0.63 4.83
C ALA A 14 -7.11 0.02 3.96
N VAL A 15 -7.72 0.79 3.08
CA VAL A 15 -8.75 0.28 2.15
C VAL A 15 -8.20 -0.81 1.24
N SER A 16 -6.96 -0.66 0.73
CA SER A 16 -6.30 -1.70 -0.07
C SER A 16 -6.09 -3.01 0.70
N LEU A 17 -5.81 -2.97 2.00
CA LEU A 17 -5.71 -4.19 2.82
C LEU A 17 -7.04 -4.95 2.90
N PHE A 18 -8.17 -4.22 2.91
CA PHE A 18 -9.50 -4.83 2.93
C PHE A 18 -10.02 -5.18 1.52
N TRP A 19 -9.31 -4.81 0.45
CA TRP A 19 -9.71 -5.08 -0.93
C TRP A 19 -10.05 -6.54 -1.22
N PRO A 20 -9.30 -7.56 -0.75
CA PRO A 20 -9.63 -8.96 -1.01
C PRO A 20 -10.96 -9.38 -0.37
N ILE A 21 -11.27 -8.83 0.80
CA ILE A 21 -12.48 -9.11 1.56
C ILE A 21 -13.68 -8.46 0.86
N THR A 22 -13.52 -7.21 0.41
CA THR A 22 -14.54 -6.50 -0.37
C THR A 22 -14.80 -7.18 -1.71
N TYR A 23 -13.75 -7.62 -2.39
CA TYR A 23 -13.84 -8.33 -3.66
C TYR A 23 -14.60 -9.65 -3.54
N SER A 24 -14.39 -10.39 -2.44
CA SER A 24 -15.10 -11.63 -2.16
C SER A 24 -16.59 -11.39 -1.86
N ASN A 25 -16.93 -10.30 -1.16
CA ASN A 25 -18.31 -9.99 -0.76
C ASN A 25 -19.15 -9.34 -1.88
N VAL A 26 -18.52 -8.66 -2.84
CA VAL A 26 -19.23 -7.93 -3.90
C VAL A 26 -19.24 -8.74 -5.20
N SER A 27 -20.37 -9.35 -5.52
CA SER A 27 -20.54 -10.19 -6.72
C SER A 27 -20.25 -9.46 -8.04
N VAL A 28 -20.37 -8.12 -8.08
CA VAL A 28 -20.00 -7.30 -9.25
C VAL A 28 -18.49 -7.26 -9.47
N LEU A 29 -17.68 -7.27 -8.41
CA LEU A 29 -16.23 -7.22 -8.51
C LEU A 29 -15.66 -8.57 -8.99
N GLN A 30 -16.30 -9.68 -8.63
CA GLN A 30 -15.91 -11.03 -9.08
C GLN A 30 -15.97 -11.21 -10.61
N ARG A 31 -16.66 -10.33 -11.34
CA ARG A 31 -16.65 -10.32 -12.81
C ARG A 31 -15.38 -9.76 -13.43
N ILE A 32 -14.58 -9.03 -12.67
CA ILE A 32 -13.32 -8.47 -13.16
C ILE A 32 -12.30 -9.63 -13.20
N PRO A 33 -11.63 -9.89 -14.32
CA PRO A 33 -10.55 -10.87 -14.33
C PRO A 33 -9.35 -10.31 -13.57
N GLY A 34 -8.88 -11.01 -12.53
CA GLY A 34 -7.72 -10.62 -11.75
C GLY A 34 -7.62 -11.32 -10.41
N ASN A 35 -6.43 -11.31 -9.80
CA ASN A 35 -6.23 -11.81 -8.44
C ASN A 35 -6.38 -10.65 -7.44
N PRO A 36 -7.40 -10.67 -6.57
CA PRO A 36 -7.68 -9.56 -5.66
C PRO A 36 -6.59 -9.39 -4.58
N VAL A 37 -5.86 -10.45 -4.26
CA VAL A 37 -4.71 -10.41 -3.34
C VAL A 37 -3.56 -9.62 -3.98
N LEU A 38 -3.28 -9.85 -5.27
CA LEU A 38 -2.28 -9.06 -5.99
C LEU A 38 -2.67 -7.58 -6.06
N GLN A 39 -3.94 -7.26 -6.32
CA GLN A 39 -4.41 -5.88 -6.33
C GLN A 39 -4.24 -5.20 -4.97
N ALA A 40 -4.52 -5.93 -3.88
CA ALA A 40 -4.30 -5.45 -2.52
C ALA A 40 -2.81 -5.17 -2.23
N ILE A 41 -1.92 -6.09 -2.62
CA ILE A 41 -0.47 -5.95 -2.45
C ILE A 41 0.05 -4.74 -3.24
N VAL A 42 -0.39 -4.59 -4.50
CA VAL A 42 0.01 -3.44 -5.34
C VAL A 42 -0.48 -2.12 -4.73
N GLY A 43 -1.73 -2.06 -4.27
CA GLY A 43 -2.27 -0.88 -3.59
C GLY A 43 -1.52 -0.56 -2.30
N LEU A 44 -1.23 -1.56 -1.48
CA LEU A 44 -0.44 -1.43 -0.26
C LEU A 44 0.96 -0.87 -0.55
N LEU A 45 1.65 -1.39 -1.57
CA LEU A 45 2.98 -0.92 -1.95
C LEU A 45 2.96 0.51 -2.47
N LEU A 46 2.00 0.85 -3.36
CA LEU A 46 1.91 2.19 -3.93
C LEU A 46 1.53 3.22 -2.87
N PHE A 47 0.43 3.02 -2.15
CA PHE A 47 -0.06 3.98 -1.17
C PHE A 47 0.79 4.01 0.09
N GLY A 48 1.32 2.88 0.53
CA GLY A 48 2.25 2.78 1.65
C GLY A 48 3.56 3.50 1.37
N SER A 49 4.14 3.36 0.16
CA SER A 49 5.36 4.08 -0.23
C SER A 49 5.12 5.59 -0.31
N VAL A 50 3.99 6.01 -0.87
CA VAL A 50 3.63 7.44 -0.93
C VAL A 50 3.41 8.02 0.47
N ALA A 51 2.77 7.26 1.37
CA ALA A 51 2.59 7.65 2.76
C ALA A 51 3.96 7.77 3.47
N TYR A 52 4.84 6.79 3.27
CA TYR A 52 6.18 6.77 3.86
C TYR A 52 7.03 7.96 3.41
N ILE A 53 7.04 8.28 2.11
CA ILE A 53 7.79 9.44 1.58
C ILE A 53 7.16 10.77 2.02
N SER A 54 5.83 10.81 2.16
CA SER A 54 5.11 12.01 2.61
C SER A 54 5.15 12.23 4.12
N TYR A 55 5.70 11.28 4.88
CA TYR A 55 5.87 11.38 6.32
C TYR A 55 6.96 12.40 6.65
N ASP A 56 6.53 13.62 6.98
CA ASP A 56 7.39 14.75 7.38
C ASP A 56 7.79 14.63 8.86
N GLY A 57 8.22 13.43 9.26
CA GLY A 57 8.70 13.15 10.61
C GLY A 57 10.14 13.58 10.76
N ASN A 58 10.37 14.69 11.48
CA ASN A 58 11.63 14.95 12.15
C ASN A 58 11.90 13.82 13.15
N GLY A 59 12.50 12.74 12.66
CA GLY A 59 12.68 11.47 13.34
C GLY A 59 13.12 10.47 12.27
N GLY A 60 14.38 10.59 11.88
CA GLY A 60 14.99 9.75 10.85
C GLY A 60 14.85 8.28 11.21
N GLU A 61 14.30 7.53 10.28
CA GLU A 61 14.59 6.12 10.03
C GLU A 61 14.13 5.83 8.60
N GLY A 62 14.83 6.49 7.67
CA GLY A 62 14.99 5.98 6.32
C GLY A 62 15.71 4.64 6.40
N GLY A 63 15.00 3.55 6.13
CA GLY A 63 15.56 2.20 6.11
C GLY A 63 14.98 1.32 5.01
N ALA A 64 14.65 1.90 3.86
CA ALA A 64 14.53 1.17 2.60
C ALA A 64 15.86 1.25 1.82
N GLU A 65 16.93 0.74 2.44
CA GLU A 65 18.19 0.33 1.82
C GLU A 65 18.51 -1.02 2.49
N LYS A 66 18.82 -2.14 1.84
CA LYS A 66 19.44 -2.36 0.54
C LYS A 66 19.19 -3.82 0.18
N SER A 67 18.96 -4.07 -1.10
CA SER A 67 19.21 -5.35 -1.74
C SER A 67 20.59 -5.90 -1.36
N ASP A 68 20.66 -6.93 -0.54
CA ASP A 68 21.82 -7.82 -0.45
C ASP A 68 21.43 -9.21 -0.97
N PHE A 69 21.31 -9.25 -2.30
CA PHE A 69 21.73 -10.41 -3.07
C PHE A 69 23.26 -10.48 -2.95
N THR A 70 23.77 -11.11 -1.89
CA THR A 70 25.12 -11.68 -1.90
C THR A 70 25.05 -13.10 -1.42
N ALA A 71 25.54 -13.98 -2.29
CA ALA A 71 25.81 -15.38 -2.04
C ALA A 71 26.60 -15.56 -0.73
N SER A 72 26.18 -16.55 0.06
CA SER A 72 27.12 -17.36 0.83
C SER A 72 26.53 -18.74 1.11
#